data_AF-A0A084WHN9-F1
#
_entry.id   AF-A0A084WHN9-F1
#
_cell.length_a   1.000
_cell.length_b   1.000
_cell.length_c   1.000
_cell.angle_alpha   90.00
_cell.angle_beta   90.00
_cell.angle_gamma   90.00
#
_symmetry.space_group_name_H-M   'P 1'
#
loop_
_entity.id
_entity.type
_entity.pdbx_description
1 polymer ?
#
loop_
_entity_poly.entity_id
_entity_poly.type
_entity_poly.pdbx_seq_one_letter_code
_entity_poly.pdbx_strand_id
1 'polypeptide(L)'
;MKQTTATFIVAVTFCLLAGVNAFTLRQQKMVSIFALECMAETGIDAVSVSKLRDGDLTANDRSAKCFMKCFFEKESFIDAEGRLQLDAIAAALEKDYERAKIDEMLVKCGVQKEDPCETAFHAYECYHDYYQNQ
;
A
#
# COMPACT_ATOMS: atom_id res chain seq x y z
N MET A 1 -27.67 21.53 50.81
CA MET A 1 -28.48 22.14 49.73
C MET A 1 -28.08 21.48 48.42
N LYS A 2 -29.07 21.05 47.64
CA LYS A 2 -28.93 20.47 46.30
C LYS A 2 -28.51 21.56 45.31
N GLN A 3 -27.58 21.25 44.40
CA GLN A 3 -27.84 21.45 42.97
C GLN A 3 -26.90 20.61 42.10
N THR A 4 -27.55 19.74 41.34
CA THR A 4 -27.12 18.85 40.27
C THR A 4 -26.58 19.59 39.05
N THR A 5 -25.38 19.25 38.61
CA THR A 5 -24.89 19.45 37.23
C THR A 5 -24.04 18.26 36.77
N ALA A 6 -24.54 17.04 37.02
CA ALA A 6 -24.33 15.96 36.08
C ALA A 6 -25.12 16.30 34.81
N THR A 7 -24.65 15.84 33.64
CA THR A 7 -25.28 15.95 32.30
C THR A 7 -24.78 17.08 31.37
N PHE A 8 -23.47 17.32 31.24
CA PHE A 8 -22.92 17.99 30.04
C PHE A 8 -21.55 17.49 29.56
N ILE A 9 -20.86 16.63 30.33
CA ILE A 9 -19.49 16.19 29.99
C ILE A 9 -19.47 14.91 29.12
N VAL A 10 -20.59 14.19 28.98
CA VAL A 10 -20.62 12.90 28.25
C VAL A 10 -20.88 13.06 26.74
N ALA A 11 -21.37 14.21 26.26
CA ALA A 11 -21.72 14.38 24.85
C ALA A 11 -20.54 14.82 23.95
N VAL A 12 -19.50 15.44 24.51
CA VAL A 12 -18.38 16.00 23.72
C VAL A 12 -17.29 14.96 23.46
N THR A 13 -17.11 14.00 24.36
CA THR A 13 -16.12 12.92 24.20
C THR A 13 -16.54 11.82 23.22
N PHE A 14 -17.83 11.72 22.87
CA PHE A 14 -18.31 10.74 21.88
C PHE A 14 -18.19 11.22 20.42
N CYS A 15 -17.98 12.52 20.17
CA CYS A 15 -17.87 13.04 18.80
C CYS A 15 -16.47 12.93 18.18
N LEU A 16 -15.43 12.59 18.96
CA LEU A 16 -14.05 12.48 18.45
C LEU A 16 -13.72 11.13 17.80
N LEU A 17 -14.60 10.12 17.89
CA LEU A 17 -14.39 8.82 17.24
C LEU A 17 -15.01 8.72 15.84
N ALA A 18 -15.77 9.73 15.39
CA ALA A 18 -16.38 9.71 14.06
C ALA A 18 -15.42 10.10 12.92
N GLY A 19 -14.26 10.68 13.23
CA GLY A 19 -13.35 11.27 12.23
C GLY A 19 -12.32 10.31 11.62
N VAL A 20 -12.07 9.13 12.21
CA VAL A 20 -10.93 8.28 11.81
C VAL A 20 -11.27 7.31 10.67
N ASN A 21 -12.56 7.04 10.42
CA ASN A 21 -12.97 5.97 9.51
C ASN A 21 -13.26 6.42 8.06
N ALA A 22 -13.56 7.69 7.81
CA ALA A 22 -13.97 8.14 6.48
C ALA A 22 -12.82 8.12 5.45
N PHE A 23 -11.60 8.44 5.89
CA PHE A 23 -10.41 8.40 5.02
C PHE A 23 -10.01 6.95 4.72
N THR A 24 -9.95 6.10 5.74
CA THR A 24 -9.56 4.68 5.61
C THR A 24 -10.52 3.89 4.72
N LEU A 25 -11.83 4.09 4.83
CA LEU A 25 -12.82 3.38 4.00
C LEU A 25 -12.71 3.73 2.52
N ARG A 26 -12.39 4.99 2.19
CA ARG A 26 -12.19 5.40 0.79
C ARG A 26 -10.93 4.77 0.21
N GLN A 27 -9.82 4.80 0.95
CA GLN A 27 -8.56 4.21 0.52
C GLN A 27 -8.67 2.68 0.36
N GLN A 28 -9.29 2.00 1.33
CA GLN A 28 -9.53 0.55 1.25
C GLN A 28 -10.38 0.16 0.03
N LYS A 29 -11.39 0.96 -0.30
CA LYS A 29 -12.20 0.73 -1.51
C LYS A 29 -11.38 0.90 -2.78
N MET A 30 -10.52 1.92 -2.87
CA MET A 30 -9.69 2.13 -4.06
C MET A 30 -8.68 1.00 -4.25
N VAL A 31 -8.00 0.56 -3.19
CA VAL A 31 -7.09 -0.60 -3.22
C VAL A 31 -7.81 -1.86 -3.71
N SER A 32 -9.04 -2.08 -3.24
CA SER A 32 -9.85 -3.24 -3.67
C SER A 32 -10.24 -3.16 -5.16
N ILE A 33 -10.57 -1.96 -5.66
CA ILE A 33 -10.91 -1.74 -7.07
C ILE A 33 -9.68 -1.97 -7.95
N PHE A 34 -8.52 -1.42 -7.58
CA PHE A 34 -7.28 -1.62 -8.33
C PHE A 34 -6.88 -3.08 -8.40
N ALA A 35 -6.99 -3.82 -7.29
CA ALA A 35 -6.75 -5.26 -7.28
C ALA A 35 -7.68 -6.00 -8.27
N LEU A 36 -8.99 -5.70 -8.28
CA LEU A 36 -9.93 -6.34 -9.20
C LEU A 36 -9.63 -6.02 -10.68
N GLU A 37 -9.29 -4.77 -10.99
CA GLU A 37 -8.90 -4.37 -12.35
C GLU A 37 -7.63 -5.11 -12.80
N CYS A 38 -6.62 -5.16 -11.94
CA CYS A 38 -5.36 -5.83 -12.25
C CYS A 38 -5.51 -7.36 -12.33
N MET A 39 -6.41 -7.96 -11.56
CA MET A 39 -6.78 -9.37 -11.73
C MET A 39 -7.35 -9.65 -13.11
N ALA A 40 -8.24 -8.77 -13.59
CA ALA A 40 -8.84 -8.91 -14.92
C ALA A 40 -7.81 -8.71 -16.05
N GLU A 41 -6.83 -7.83 -15.86
CA GLU A 41 -5.77 -7.56 -16.84
C GLU A 41 -4.75 -8.71 -16.95
N THR A 42 -4.33 -9.29 -15.81
CA THR A 42 -3.21 -10.22 -15.80
C THR A 42 -3.62 -11.69 -15.73
N GLY A 43 -4.87 -11.97 -15.35
CA GLY A 43 -5.38 -13.31 -15.17
C GLY A 43 -4.85 -14.03 -13.93
N ILE A 44 -4.22 -13.31 -12.98
CA ILE A 44 -3.82 -13.89 -11.69
C ILE A 44 -5.05 -14.40 -10.93
N ASP A 45 -4.90 -15.54 -10.24
CA ASP A 45 -5.96 -16.10 -9.43
C ASP A 45 -6.08 -15.43 -8.05
N ALA A 46 -7.27 -15.54 -7.45
CA ALA A 46 -7.57 -14.90 -6.16
C ALA A 46 -6.71 -15.42 -4.99
N VAL A 47 -6.22 -16.66 -5.05
CA VAL A 47 -5.36 -17.22 -3.99
C VAL A 47 -3.98 -16.55 -4.07
N SER A 48 -3.42 -16.42 -5.27
CA SER A 48 -2.16 -15.71 -5.49
C SER A 48 -2.24 -14.23 -5.11
N VAL A 49 -3.34 -13.54 -5.41
CA VAL A 49 -3.56 -12.16 -4.92
C VAL A 49 -3.64 -12.09 -3.40
N SER A 50 -4.33 -13.04 -2.75
CA SER A 50 -4.38 -13.09 -1.28
C SER A 50 -2.98 -13.26 -0.68
N LYS A 51 -2.16 -14.13 -1.26
CA LYS A 51 -0.77 -14.32 -0.83
C LYS A 51 0.02 -13.02 -0.91
N LEU A 52 -0.03 -12.33 -2.05
CA LEU A 52 0.64 -11.04 -2.22
C LEU A 52 0.16 -10.01 -1.21
N ARG A 53 -1.15 -9.89 -0.98
CA ARG A 53 -1.70 -8.98 0.04
C ARG A 53 -1.13 -9.26 1.43
N ASP A 54 -0.92 -10.54 1.75
CA ASP A 54 -0.47 -10.99 3.07
C ASP A 54 1.07 -11.02 3.18
N GLY A 55 1.81 -10.59 2.15
CA GLY A 55 3.27 -10.59 2.12
C GLY A 55 3.91 -11.95 1.80
N ASP A 56 3.10 -12.95 1.41
CA ASP A 56 3.61 -14.24 0.93
C ASP A 56 4.06 -14.11 -0.54
N LEU A 57 5.38 -13.94 -0.70
CA LEU A 57 6.05 -13.78 -1.99
C LEU A 57 6.27 -15.10 -2.76
N THR A 58 5.70 -16.22 -2.29
CA THR A 58 5.72 -17.48 -3.06
C THR A 58 4.87 -17.41 -4.33
N ALA A 59 3.91 -16.48 -4.41
CA ALA A 59 3.20 -16.15 -5.63
C ALA A 59 4.06 -15.21 -6.50
N ASN A 60 4.94 -15.79 -7.33
CA ASN A 60 5.94 -15.02 -8.09
C ASN A 60 6.00 -15.41 -9.58
N ASP A 61 4.93 -15.99 -10.11
CA ASP A 61 4.84 -16.25 -11.54
C ASP A 61 4.63 -14.95 -12.37
N ARG A 62 4.59 -15.09 -13.69
CA ARG A 62 4.41 -13.94 -14.60
C ARG A 62 3.14 -13.15 -14.30
N SER A 63 2.04 -13.82 -13.96
CA SER A 63 0.75 -13.16 -13.67
C SER A 63 0.83 -12.35 -12.38
N ALA A 64 1.51 -12.88 -11.36
CA ALA A 64 1.76 -12.21 -10.09
C ALA A 64 2.67 -10.98 -10.23
N LYS A 65 3.75 -11.12 -11.00
CA LYS A 65 4.68 -10.00 -11.26
C LYS A 65 4.00 -8.88 -12.03
N CYS A 66 3.25 -9.21 -13.07
CA CYS A 66 2.52 -8.20 -13.84
C CYS A 66 1.33 -7.62 -13.06
N PHE A 67 0.73 -8.39 -12.14
CA PHE A 67 -0.28 -7.86 -11.23
C PHE A 67 0.33 -6.75 -10.36
N MET A 68 1.52 -6.97 -9.80
CA MET A 68 2.21 -5.94 -9.00
C MET A 68 2.51 -4.68 -9.83
N LYS A 69 2.95 -4.84 -11.08
CA LYS A 69 3.15 -3.71 -12.00
C LYS A 69 1.87 -2.94 -12.25
N CYS A 70 0.77 -3.62 -12.62
CA CYS A 70 -0.52 -2.97 -12.83
C CYS A 70 -0.97 -2.22 -11.56
N PHE A 71 -0.84 -2.86 -10.39
CA PHE A 71 -1.24 -2.24 -9.13
C PHE A 71 -0.41 -0.98 -8.84
N PHE A 72 0.91 -1.04 -9.04
CA PHE A 72 1.80 0.11 -8.89
C PHE A 72 1.50 1.23 -9.89
N GLU A 73 1.07 0.93 -11.12
CA GLU A 73 0.65 1.97 -12.07
C GLU A 73 -0.62 2.69 -11.59
N LYS A 74 -1.59 1.96 -11.05
CA LYS A 74 -2.83 2.55 -10.50
C LYS A 74 -2.54 3.49 -9.32
N GLU A 75 -1.54 3.15 -8.52
CA GLU A 75 -1.03 3.98 -7.42
C GLU A 75 -0.02 5.05 -7.89
N SER A 76 0.30 5.11 -9.19
CA SER A 76 1.31 6.02 -9.77
C SER A 76 2.73 5.84 -9.23
N PHE A 77 3.06 4.64 -8.76
CA PHE A 77 4.40 4.26 -8.26
C PHE A 77 5.33 3.77 -9.37
N ILE A 78 4.80 3.41 -10.53
CA ILE A 78 5.56 3.03 -11.72
C ILE A 78 4.86 3.63 -12.94
N ASP A 79 5.62 4.03 -13.96
CA ASP A 79 5.05 4.47 -15.24
C ASP A 79 4.88 3.30 -16.23
N ALA A 80 4.27 3.61 -17.39
CA ALA A 80 4.00 2.64 -18.45
C ALA A 80 5.28 1.99 -19.02
N GLU A 81 6.41 2.68 -18.93
CA GLU A 81 7.71 2.18 -19.35
C GLU A 81 8.40 1.32 -18.28
N GLY A 82 7.79 1.18 -17.11
CA GLY A 82 8.33 0.41 -16.00
C GLY A 82 9.25 1.19 -15.07
N ARG A 83 9.31 2.52 -15.16
CA ARG A 83 10.16 3.33 -14.28
C ARG A 83 9.43 3.67 -12.98
N LEU A 84 10.01 3.21 -11.87
CA LEU A 84 9.61 3.58 -10.51
C LEU A 84 9.62 5.11 -10.29
N GLN A 85 8.54 5.60 -9.69
CA GLN A 85 8.33 6.99 -9.28
C GLN A 85 8.69 7.14 -7.81
N LEU A 86 10.00 7.21 -7.51
CA LEU A 86 10.52 7.11 -6.14
C LEU A 86 9.96 8.19 -5.19
N ASP A 87 9.71 9.40 -5.68
CA ASP A 87 9.11 10.47 -4.88
C ASP A 87 7.66 10.17 -4.48
N ALA A 88 6.87 9.57 -5.40
CA ALA A 88 5.50 9.17 -5.13
C ALA A 88 5.46 8.01 -4.11
N ILE A 89 6.38 7.06 -4.24
CA ILE A 89 6.55 5.96 -3.28
C ILE A 89 6.93 6.51 -1.90
N ALA A 90 7.87 7.46 -1.84
CA ALA A 90 8.29 8.06 -0.59
C ALA A 90 7.12 8.75 0.14
N ALA A 91 6.38 9.61 -0.59
CA ALA A 91 5.23 10.32 -0.05
C ALA A 91 4.13 9.37 0.46
N ALA A 92 3.93 8.23 -0.20
CA ALA A 92 2.96 7.22 0.23
C ALA A 92 3.36 6.50 1.53
N LEU A 93 4.66 6.35 1.78
CA LEU A 93 5.22 5.65 2.94
C LEU A 93 5.46 6.55 4.16
N GLU A 94 5.51 7.87 4.00
CA GLU A 94 5.77 8.84 5.09
C GLU A 94 4.71 8.81 6.21
N LYS A 95 3.55 8.19 5.95
CA LYS A 95 2.51 7.95 6.96
C LYS A 95 2.88 6.86 7.97
N ASP A 96 3.75 5.91 7.59
CA ASP A 96 4.07 4.70 8.35
C ASP A 96 5.55 4.66 8.77
N TYR A 97 6.45 5.30 8.02
CA TYR A 97 7.89 5.23 8.21
C TYR A 97 8.55 6.61 8.24
N GLU A 98 9.67 6.72 8.95
CA GLU A 98 10.48 7.95 8.97
C GLU A 98 11.18 8.17 7.63
N ARG A 99 11.27 9.44 7.19
CA ARG A 99 11.87 9.80 5.91
C ARG A 99 13.26 9.20 5.67
N ALA A 100 14.12 9.20 6.70
CA ALA A 100 15.47 8.66 6.57
C ALA A 100 15.49 7.15 6.26
N LYS A 101 14.55 6.37 6.84
CA LYS A 101 14.41 4.94 6.54
C LYS A 101 13.85 4.70 5.15
N ILE A 102 12.90 5.55 4.71
CA ILE A 102 12.37 5.51 3.35
C ILE A 102 13.48 5.77 2.34
N ASP A 103 14.31 6.78 2.56
CA ASP A 103 15.42 7.11 1.65
C ASP A 103 16.44 5.97 1.55
N GLU A 104 16.82 5.36 2.67
CA GLU A 104 17.71 4.19 2.68
C GLU A 104 17.10 3.02 1.89
N MET A 105 15.82 2.73 2.13
CA MET A 105 15.09 1.68 1.42
C MET A 105 15.05 1.95 -0.09
N LEU A 106 14.74 3.17 -0.52
CA LEU A 106 14.64 3.53 -1.95
C LEU A 106 16.00 3.43 -2.65
N VAL A 107 17.09 3.83 -1.98
CA VAL A 107 18.45 3.65 -2.52
C VAL A 107 18.77 2.17 -2.74
N LYS A 108 18.35 1.31 -1.81
CA LYS A 108 18.63 -0.14 -1.88
C LYS A 108 17.76 -0.87 -2.90
N CYS A 109 16.48 -0.50 -2.98
CA CYS A 109 15.45 -1.31 -3.62
C CYS A 109 14.87 -0.69 -4.89
N GLY A 110 15.17 0.58 -5.20
CA GLY A 110 14.74 1.29 -6.41
C GLY A 110 15.45 0.84 -7.70
N VAL A 111 15.59 -0.47 -7.91
CA VAL A 111 16.37 -1.06 -9.01
C VAL A 111 15.47 -1.37 -10.20
N GLN A 112 15.83 -0.80 -11.37
CA GLN A 112 15.18 -1.10 -12.64
C GLN A 112 15.62 -2.47 -13.18
N LYS A 113 14.67 -3.25 -13.70
CA LYS A 113 14.92 -4.48 -14.46
C LYS A 113 14.60 -4.26 -15.95
N GLU A 114 14.96 -5.21 -16.80
CA GLU A 114 14.66 -5.15 -18.23
C GLU A 114 13.16 -5.24 -18.53
N ASP A 115 12.42 -5.96 -17.68
CA ASP A 115 10.98 -6.14 -17.82
C ASP A 115 10.23 -5.35 -16.73
N PRO A 116 9.21 -4.53 -17.09
CA PRO A 116 8.46 -3.74 -16.12
C PRO A 116 7.77 -4.55 -15.02
N CYS A 117 7.31 -5.78 -15.32
CA CYS A 117 6.71 -6.65 -14.31
C CYS A 117 7.76 -7.13 -13.31
N GLU A 118 8.95 -7.47 -13.78
CA GLU A 118 10.09 -7.80 -12.94
C GLU A 118 10.54 -6.61 -12.08
N THR A 119 10.55 -5.38 -12.63
CA THR A 119 10.86 -4.17 -11.85
C THR A 119 9.90 -4.00 -10.68
N ALA A 120 8.59 -4.03 -10.94
CA ALA A 120 7.58 -3.82 -9.90
C ALA A 120 7.64 -4.90 -8.82
N PHE A 121 7.76 -6.16 -9.21
CA PHE A 121 7.82 -7.27 -8.25
C PHE A 121 9.11 -7.25 -7.42
N HIS A 122 10.25 -6.97 -8.05
CA HIS A 122 11.53 -6.85 -7.34
C HIS A 122 11.50 -5.72 -6.33
N ALA A 123 10.94 -4.56 -6.69
CA ALA A 123 10.77 -3.45 -5.76
C ALA A 123 9.90 -3.88 -4.57
N TYR A 124 8.74 -4.50 -4.83
CA TYR A 124 7.84 -4.97 -3.79
C TYR A 124 8.50 -5.98 -2.82
N GLU A 125 9.17 -6.99 -3.36
CA GLU A 125 9.93 -8.00 -2.58
C GLU A 125 11.02 -7.34 -1.73
N CYS A 126 11.83 -6.47 -2.32
CA CYS A 126 12.91 -5.80 -1.60
C CYS A 126 12.39 -4.86 -0.51
N TYR A 127 11.27 -4.16 -0.75
CA TYR A 127 10.64 -3.29 0.25
C TYR A 127 10.11 -4.11 1.42
N HIS A 128 9.42 -5.22 1.12
CA HIS A 128 8.94 -6.16 2.13
C HIS A 128 10.09 -6.70 2.98
N ASP A 129 11.15 -7.19 2.35
CA ASP A 129 12.32 -7.72 3.04
C ASP A 129 13.07 -6.67 3.85
N TYR A 130 13.17 -5.42 3.36
CA TYR A 130 13.83 -4.34 4.09
C TYR A 130 13.10 -4.04 5.41
N TYR A 131 11.76 -4.00 5.40
CA TYR A 131 10.98 -3.69 6.60
C TYR A 131 10.70 -4.89 7.51
N GLN A 132 10.79 -6.13 7.03
CA GLN A 132 10.65 -7.33 7.87
C GLN A 132 11.94 -7.72 8.61
N ASN A 133 13.11 -7.31 8.11
CA ASN A 133 14.42 -7.65 8.67
C ASN A 133 15.03 -6.55 9.57
N GLN A 134 14.22 -5.59 10.02
CA GLN A 134 14.59 -4.48 10.92
C GLN A 134 13.73 -4.52 12.19
#